data_AF-A0A099S593-F1
#
_entry.id   AF-A0A099S593-F1
#
_cell.length_a   1.000
_cell.length_b   1.000
_cell.length_c   1.000
_cell.angle_alpha   90.00
_cell.angle_beta   90.00
_cell.angle_gamma   90.00
#
_symmetry.space_group_name_H-M   'P 1'
#
loop_
_entity.id
_entity.type
_entity.pdbx_description
1 polymer ?
#
loop_
_entity_poly.entity_id
_entity_poly.type
_entity_poly.pdbx_seq_one_letter_code
_entity_poly.pdbx_strand_id
1 'polypeptide(L)' 'MNISELSYQDLNKKLQLLLDELEELEEERSFVLKQTGLHLPGHTVKKYEAEIQSLKSSIEKVKSELVLRMSNLP' A
#
# COMPACT_ATOMS: atom_id res chain seq x y z
N MET A 1 -10.86 11.61 2.67
CA MET A 1 -9.91 11.96 3.75
C MET A 1 -8.76 12.70 3.12
N ASN A 2 -8.42 13.89 3.61
CA ASN A 2 -7.37 14.72 3.05
C ASN A 2 -6.05 14.42 3.76
N ILE A 3 -5.01 14.01 3.03
CA ILE A 3 -3.73 13.57 3.62
C ILE A 3 -3.01 14.76 4.28
N SER A 4 -3.14 15.94 3.70
CA SER A 4 -2.50 17.17 4.19
C SER A 4 -3.05 17.65 5.54
N GLU A 5 -4.23 17.20 5.95
CA GLU A 5 -4.85 17.53 7.25
C GLU A 5 -4.36 16.65 8.41
N LEU A 6 -3.66 15.54 8.13
CA LEU A 6 -3.17 14.63 9.15
C LEU A 6 -1.94 15.17 9.87
N SER A 7 -1.78 14.82 11.15
CA SER A 7 -0.54 15.11 11.89
C SER A 7 0.62 14.27 11.36
N TYR A 8 1.87 14.67 11.65
CA TYR A 8 3.04 13.86 11.27
C TYR A 8 3.01 12.45 11.89
N GLN A 9 2.52 12.33 13.13
CA GLN A 9 2.37 11.03 13.79
C GLN A 9 1.30 10.18 13.10
N ASP A 10 0.17 10.78 12.74
CA ASP A 10 -0.91 10.05 12.05
C ASP A 10 -0.52 9.65 10.63
N LEU A 11 0.28 10.46 9.93
CA LEU A 11 0.86 10.09 8.64
C LEU A 11 1.79 8.89 8.76
N ASN A 12 2.67 8.84 9.78
CA ASN A 12 3.53 7.70 10.00
C ASN A 12 2.74 6.43 10.35
N LYS A 13 1.73 6.54 11.23
CA LYS A 13 0.83 5.42 11.54
C LYS A 13 0.11 4.93 10.29
N LYS A 14 -0.43 5.86 9.49
CA LYS A 14 -1.10 5.53 8.23
C LYS A 14 -0.15 4.88 7.23
N LEU A 15 1.09 5.35 7.15
CA LEU A 15 2.11 4.74 6.29
C LEU A 15 2.39 3.30 6.72
N GLN A 16 2.58 3.05 8.02
CA GLN A 16 2.80 1.68 8.53
C GLN A 16 1.60 0.79 8.21
N LEU A 17 0.38 1.22 8.53
CA LEU A 17 -0.83 0.44 8.22
C LEU A 17 -0.95 0.07 6.74
N LEU A 18 -0.63 1.00 5.83
CA LEU A 18 -0.66 0.73 4.39
C LEU A 18 0.45 -0.23 3.94
N LEU A 19 1.62 -0.19 4.59
CA LEU A 19 2.72 -1.11 4.31
C LEU A 19 2.38 -2.52 4.80
N ASP A 20 1.83 -2.64 6.01
CA ASP A 20 1.36 -3.91 6.58
C ASP A 20 0.27 -4.52 5.69
N GLU A 21 -0.72 -3.72 5.27
CA GLU A 21 -1.78 -4.17 4.35
C GLU A 21 -1.23 -4.62 2.99
N LEU A 22 -0.19 -3.95 2.47
CA LEU A 22 0.46 -4.34 1.23
C LEU A 22 1.22 -5.68 1.39
N GLU A 23 1.92 -5.86 2.50
CA GLU A 23 2.62 -7.11 2.81
C GLU A 23 1.64 -8.27 2.93
N GLU A 24 0.58 -8.12 3.72
CA GLU A 24 -0.47 -9.13 3.87
C GLU A 24 -1.09 -9.52 2.52
N LEU A 25 -1.36 -8.56 1.64
CA LEU A 25 -1.93 -8.81 0.32
C LEU A 25 -0.95 -9.53 -0.62
N GLU A 26 0.33 -9.16 -0.60
CA GLU A 26 1.36 -9.82 -1.39
C GLU A 26 1.62 -11.25 -0.90
N GLU A 27 1.55 -11.49 0.41
CA GLU A 27 1.60 -12.82 1.02
C GLU A 27 0.39 -13.69 0.63
N GLU A 28 -0.83 -13.14 0.72
CA GLU A 28 -2.06 -13.82 0.32
C GLU A 28 -1.98 -14.26 -1.15
N ARG A 29 -1.61 -13.33 -2.04
CA ARG A 29 -1.43 -13.62 -3.46
C ARG A 29 -0.41 -14.74 -3.69
N SER A 30 0.71 -14.71 -2.97
CA SER A 30 1.76 -15.74 -3.04
C SER A 30 1.27 -17.10 -2.57
N PHE A 31 0.55 -17.14 -1.45
CA PHE A 31 -0.04 -18.36 -0.91
C PHE A 31 -1.04 -18.98 -1.87
N VAL A 32 -1.95 -18.17 -2.41
CA VAL A 32 -2.95 -18.61 -3.37
C VAL A 32 -2.29 -19.15 -4.65
N LEU A 33 -1.26 -18.48 -5.19
CA LEU A 33 -0.51 -18.97 -6.36
C LEU A 33 0.19 -20.31 -6.11
N LYS A 34 0.71 -20.53 -4.89
CA LYS A 34 1.31 -21.80 -4.48
C LYS A 34 0.27 -22.91 -4.41
N GLN A 35 -0.94 -22.63 -3.90
CA GLN A 35 -2.02 -23.61 -3.80
C GLN A 35 -2.59 -24.02 -5.17
N THR A 36 -2.67 -23.09 -6.14
CA THR A 36 -3.25 -23.37 -7.46
C THR A 36 -2.24 -23.93 -8.48
N GLY A 37 -0.97 -24.13 -8.08
CA GLY A 37 0.02 -24.75 -8.95
C GLY A 37 0.38 -23.93 -10.19
N LEU A 38 0.46 -22.59 -10.05
CA LEU A 38 0.79 -21.55 -11.05
C LEU A 38 -0.38 -20.81 -11.73
N HIS A 39 -1.60 -21.33 -11.80
CA HIS A 39 -2.66 -20.66 -12.55
C HIS A 39 -3.80 -20.14 -11.68
N LEU A 40 -3.78 -18.84 -11.41
CA LEU A 40 -4.95 -18.10 -10.95
C LEU A 40 -5.84 -17.74 -12.13
N PRO A 41 -7.18 -17.78 -11.98
CA PRO A 41 -8.07 -17.19 -12.96
C PRO A 41 -7.67 -15.73 -13.25
N GLY A 42 -7.68 -15.32 -14.51
CA GLY A 42 -7.21 -13.99 -14.91
C GLY A 42 -7.95 -12.82 -14.23
N HIS A 43 -9.20 -13.01 -13.81
CA HIS A 43 -9.94 -12.02 -13.03
C HIS A 43 -9.40 -11.89 -11.59
N THR A 44 -8.97 -12.99 -10.97
CA THR A 44 -8.34 -13.01 -9.65
C THR A 44 -6.97 -12.33 -9.70
N VAL A 45 -6.18 -12.58 -10.74
CA VAL A 45 -4.88 -11.90 -10.95
C VAL A 45 -5.08 -10.39 -11.06
N LYS A 46 -6.02 -9.96 -11.91
CA LYS A 46 -6.32 -8.53 -12.10
C LYS A 46 -6.83 -7.85 -10.82
N LYS A 47 -7.58 -8.57 -9.99
CA LYS A 47 -8.05 -8.07 -8.69
C LYS A 47 -6.85 -7.75 -7.79
N TYR A 48 -5.94 -8.70 -7.57
CA TYR A 48 -4.75 -8.47 -6.76
C TYR A 48 -3.88 -7.34 -7.35
N GLU A 49 -3.67 -7.31 -8.66
CA GLU A 49 -2.90 -6.25 -9.31
C GLU A 49 -3.50 -4.86 -9.06
N ALA A 50 -4.84 -4.73 -9.18
CA ALA A 50 -5.53 -3.47 -8.93
C ALA A 50 -5.43 -3.03 -7.47
N GLU A 51 -5.60 -3.96 -6.52
CA GLU A 51 -5.51 -3.68 -5.08
C GLU A 51 -4.09 -3.30 -4.67
N ILE A 52 -3.08 -4.06 -5.10
CA ILE A 52 -1.66 -3.75 -4.89
C ILE A 52 -1.32 -2.37 -5.46
N GLN A 53 -1.78 -2.06 -6.68
CA GLN A 53 -1.51 -0.77 -7.31
C GLN A 53 -2.17 0.38 -6.56
N SER A 54 -3.38 0.18 -6.04
CA SER A 54 -4.09 1.16 -5.21
C SER A 54 -3.35 1.44 -3.90
N LEU A 55 -2.86 0.39 -3.23
CA LEU A 55 -2.06 0.51 -2.01
C LEU A 55 -0.75 1.23 -2.27
N LYS A 56 0.01 0.83 -3.32
CA LYS A 56 1.25 1.50 -3.72
C LYS A 56 1.02 2.97 -4.03
N SER A 57 -0.05 3.32 -4.75
CA SER A 57 -0.42 4.71 -5.00
C SER A 57 -0.70 5.49 -3.72
N SER A 58 -1.39 4.87 -2.76
CA SER A 58 -1.70 5.50 -1.48
C SER A 58 -0.46 5.69 -0.60
N ILE A 59 0.44 4.70 -0.57
CA ILE A 59 1.74 4.75 0.12
C ILE A 59 2.57 5.91 -0.43
N GLU A 60 2.69 6.02 -1.75
CA GLU A 60 3.50 7.07 -2.38
C GLU A 60 2.97 8.48 -2.08
N LYS A 61 1.64 8.65 -2.00
CA LYS A 61 1.03 9.92 -1.58
C LYS A 61 1.40 10.28 -0.14
N VAL A 62 1.32 9.32 0.78
CA VAL A 62 1.66 9.54 2.20
C VAL A 62 3.16 9.81 2.36
N LYS A 63 4.02 9.06 1.67
CA LYS A 63 5.47 9.30 1.65
C LYS A 63 5.82 10.67 1.10
N SER A 64 5.20 11.09 0.00
CA SER A 64 5.44 12.39 -0.61
C SER A 64 5.09 13.53 0.36
N GLU A 65 3.97 13.43 1.07
CA GLU A 65 3.60 14.39 2.11
C GLU A 65 4.61 14.41 3.27
N LEU A 66 5.06 13.24 3.74
CA LEU A 66 6.07 13.15 4.79
C LEU A 66 7.40 13.79 4.37
N VAL A 67 7.86 13.53 3.14
CA VAL A 67 9.08 14.14 2.57
C VAL A 67 8.93 15.65 2.45
N LEU A 68 7.78 16.13 1.95
CA LEU A 68 7.51 17.56 1.83
C LEU A 68 7.60 18.25 3.20
N ARG A 69 7.08 17.64 4.25
CA ARG A 69 7.20 18.17 5.62
C ARG A 69 8.64 18.16 6.13
N MET A 70 9.40 17.10 5.85
CA MET A 70 10.82 17.00 6.23
C MET A 70 11.66 18.08 5.56
N SER A 71 11.42 18.36 4.28
CA SER A 71 12.14 19.39 3.52
C SER A 71 11.80 20.82 3.93
N ASN A 72 10.71 21.02 4.67
CA ASN A 72 10.25 22.32 5.16
C ASN A 72 10.58 22.57 6.65
N LEU A 73 11.35 21.68 7.29
CA LEU A 73 11.91 21.93 8.62
C LEU A 73 13.13 22.87 8.49
N PRO A 74 13.20 23.97 9.25
CA PRO A 74 14.33 24.91 9.24
C PRO A 74 15.61 24.33 9.84
#